data_AF-W5M0G2-F1
#
_entry.id   AF-W5M0G2-F1
#
_cell.length_a   1.000
_cell.length_b   1.000
_cell.length_c   1.000
_cell.angle_alpha   90.00
_cell.angle_beta   90.00
_cell.angle_gamma   90.00
#
_symmetry.space_group_name_H-M   'P 1'
#
loop_
_entity.id
_entity.type
_entity.pdbx_description
1 polymer ?
#
loop_
_entity_poly.entity_id
_entity_poly.type
_entity_poly.pdbx_seq_one_letter_code
_entity_poly.pdbx_strand_id
1 'polypeptide(L)'
;MLPTTAYPPPSQGNGSLSPRDAARHTAGAKRHKYLRRLLRFRQMDFEFATWQMLYLFTSPQKVYRNFHYRKQTKDQWARDDPAFLVILSIWLCVSTIGFAIVLGMGFVEMLKLFLWVVFIDCIGVGLLISTLMWVVANKYLMKHPSREYDVEWGYAFDVHLNAFYPLLVILHFFQLFFINHIFFINSEWFLGCFVGNTVWLIAIGYYIYITFLGYNALPFLKNTAILLYPFAPLVLLYLLSLGLGWNFTKGLCWFYKFRVQ
;
A
#
# COMPACT_ATOMS: atom_id res chain seq x y z
N MET A 1 -11.34 -27.07 -59.50
CA MET A 1 -12.12 -25.88 -59.12
C MET A 1 -12.55 -26.08 -57.67
N LEU A 2 -11.94 -25.36 -56.73
CA LEU A 2 -12.22 -25.46 -55.29
C LEU A 2 -13.16 -24.32 -54.88
N PRO A 3 -14.18 -24.55 -54.03
CA PRO A 3 -15.12 -23.52 -53.63
C PRO A 3 -14.48 -22.61 -52.57
N THR A 4 -14.40 -21.31 -52.87
CA THR A 4 -14.04 -20.25 -51.93
C THR A 4 -15.23 -19.95 -51.02
N THR A 5 -15.14 -20.35 -49.76
CA THR A 5 -16.05 -19.87 -48.71
C THR A 5 -15.65 -18.44 -48.34
N ALA A 6 -16.45 -17.47 -48.82
CA ALA A 6 -16.33 -16.08 -48.41
C ALA A 6 -16.73 -15.95 -46.93
N TYR A 7 -15.77 -15.60 -46.08
CA TYR A 7 -16.07 -15.10 -44.74
C TYR A 7 -16.80 -13.76 -44.86
N PRO A 8 -17.97 -13.57 -44.23
CA PRO A 8 -18.58 -12.24 -44.17
C PRO A 8 -17.72 -11.32 -43.28
N PRO A 9 -17.64 -10.02 -43.60
CA PRO A 9 -16.91 -9.07 -42.76
C PRO A 9 -17.57 -8.97 -41.38
N PRO A 10 -16.80 -8.72 -40.31
CA PRO A 10 -17.38 -8.47 -39.00
C PRO A 10 -18.23 -7.21 -39.07
N SER A 11 -19.49 -7.35 -38.67
CA SER A 11 -20.40 -6.22 -38.51
C SER A 11 -19.78 -5.18 -37.58
N GLN A 12 -19.65 -3.95 -38.07
CA GLN A 12 -19.42 -2.77 -37.25
C GLN A 12 -20.66 -2.54 -36.39
N GLY A 13 -20.76 -3.29 -35.29
CA GLY A 13 -21.70 -2.98 -34.21
C GLY A 13 -21.16 -1.82 -33.39
N ASN A 14 -22.00 -0.79 -33.21
CA ASN A 14 -21.81 0.33 -32.28
C ASN A 14 -20.99 -0.09 -31.04
N GLY A 15 -19.91 0.65 -30.75
CA GLY A 15 -18.99 0.42 -29.62
C GLY A 15 -19.58 0.60 -28.22
N SER A 16 -20.88 0.41 -28.04
CA SER A 16 -21.52 0.30 -26.73
C SER A 16 -21.36 -1.13 -26.20
N LEU A 17 -20.65 -1.29 -25.09
CA LEU A 17 -20.58 -2.54 -24.32
C LEU A 17 -21.99 -3.09 -24.09
N SER A 18 -22.17 -4.40 -24.26
CA SER A 18 -23.42 -5.08 -23.91
C SER A 18 -23.82 -4.74 -22.46
N PRO A 19 -25.10 -4.53 -22.14
CA PRO A 19 -25.54 -4.18 -20.78
C PRO A 19 -25.04 -5.16 -19.70
N ARG A 20 -24.85 -6.44 -20.06
CA ARG A 20 -24.26 -7.47 -19.20
C ARG A 20 -22.76 -7.28 -18.96
N ASP A 21 -22.03 -6.79 -19.95
CA ASP A 21 -20.60 -6.47 -19.83
C ASP A 21 -20.43 -5.15 -19.08
N ALA A 22 -21.25 -4.13 -19.35
CA ALA A 22 -21.28 -2.88 -18.58
C ALA A 22 -21.56 -3.12 -17.08
N ALA A 23 -22.52 -4.01 -16.74
CA ALA A 23 -22.82 -4.39 -15.36
C ALA A 23 -21.68 -5.16 -14.67
N ARG A 24 -20.85 -5.91 -15.43
CA ARG A 24 -19.63 -6.55 -14.92
C ARG A 24 -18.52 -5.55 -14.59
N HIS A 25 -18.51 -4.38 -15.24
CA HIS A 25 -17.54 -3.31 -15.00
C HIS A 25 -17.93 -2.36 -13.85
N THR A 26 -19.15 -2.46 -13.30
CA THR A 26 -19.59 -1.65 -12.15
C THR A 26 -18.74 -1.92 -10.90
N ALA A 27 -18.41 -0.87 -10.14
CA ALA A 27 -17.61 -0.95 -8.92
C ALA A 27 -18.16 -1.96 -7.89
N GLY A 28 -19.49 -2.09 -7.77
CA GLY A 28 -20.14 -3.09 -6.91
C GLY A 28 -19.88 -4.53 -7.34
N ALA A 29 -19.90 -4.82 -8.64
CA ALA A 29 -19.60 -6.14 -9.19
C ALA A 29 -18.12 -6.51 -8.97
N LYS A 30 -17.21 -5.53 -9.14
CA LYS A 30 -15.78 -5.70 -8.83
C LYS A 30 -15.54 -5.98 -7.35
N ARG A 31 -16.16 -5.22 -6.44
CA ARG A 31 -16.07 -5.46 -4.98
C ARG A 31 -16.59 -6.84 -4.59
N HIS A 32 -17.76 -7.24 -5.07
CA HIS A 32 -18.34 -8.56 -4.77
C HIS A 32 -17.45 -9.71 -5.28
N LYS A 33 -16.89 -9.55 -6.48
CA LYS A 33 -15.92 -10.52 -7.05
C LYS A 33 -14.66 -10.61 -6.19
N TYR A 34 -14.12 -9.48 -5.73
CA TYR A 34 -12.94 -9.43 -4.87
C TYR A 34 -13.19 -10.09 -3.51
N LEU A 35 -14.29 -9.74 -2.82
CA LEU A 35 -14.69 -10.35 -1.54
C LEU A 35 -14.94 -11.85 -1.66
N ARG A 36 -15.61 -12.29 -2.73
CA ARG A 36 -15.82 -13.71 -3.01
C ARG A 36 -14.51 -14.46 -3.22
N ARG A 37 -13.52 -13.83 -3.87
CA ARG A 37 -12.18 -14.42 -4.07
C ARG A 37 -11.38 -14.49 -2.77
N LEU A 38 -11.57 -13.53 -1.86
CA LEU A 38 -10.91 -13.53 -0.54
C LEU A 38 -11.26 -14.77 0.30
N LEU A 39 -12.45 -15.34 0.09
CA LEU A 39 -12.88 -16.59 0.73
C LEU A 39 -12.43 -17.87 -0.01
N ARG A 40 -11.79 -17.75 -1.18
CA ARG A 40 -11.35 -18.87 -2.03
C ARG A 40 -9.83 -18.94 -2.13
N PHE A 41 -9.19 -19.41 -1.06
CA PHE A 41 -7.73 -19.54 -0.94
C PHE A 41 -7.06 -20.32 -2.09
N ARG A 42 -7.69 -21.37 -2.64
CA ARG A 42 -7.10 -22.17 -3.74
C ARG A 42 -6.97 -21.42 -5.08
N GLN A 43 -7.64 -20.29 -5.25
CA GLN A 43 -7.62 -19.51 -6.48
C GLN A 43 -6.71 -18.28 -6.38
N MET A 44 -5.90 -18.18 -5.30
CA MET A 44 -5.02 -17.06 -5.04
C MET A 44 -3.59 -17.33 -5.51
N ASP A 45 -3.01 -16.37 -6.23
CA ASP A 45 -1.64 -16.46 -6.75
C ASP A 45 -0.60 -16.03 -5.68
N PHE A 46 -0.37 -16.88 -4.67
CA PHE A 46 0.55 -16.58 -3.56
C PHE A 46 2.00 -16.39 -3.98
N GLU A 47 2.46 -17.12 -5.00
CA GLU A 47 3.83 -17.01 -5.52
C GLU A 47 4.06 -15.59 -6.08
N PHE A 48 3.15 -15.11 -6.93
CA PHE A 48 3.22 -13.77 -7.49
C PHE A 48 3.19 -12.70 -6.40
N ALA A 49 2.30 -12.85 -5.42
CA ALA A 49 2.21 -11.92 -4.30
C ALA A 49 3.48 -11.88 -3.44
N THR A 50 4.11 -13.04 -3.21
CA THR A 50 5.37 -13.16 -2.46
C THR A 50 6.51 -12.47 -3.19
N TRP A 51 6.64 -12.72 -4.50
CA TRP A 51 7.63 -12.01 -5.34
C TRP A 51 7.40 -10.51 -5.34
N GLN A 52 6.15 -10.08 -5.41
CA GLN A 52 5.80 -8.67 -5.35
C GLN A 52 6.25 -8.03 -4.03
N MET A 53 6.06 -8.71 -2.90
CA MET A 53 6.53 -8.25 -1.58
C MET A 53 8.05 -8.19 -1.49
N LEU A 54 8.77 -9.17 -2.05
CA LEU A 54 10.24 -9.16 -2.11
C LEU A 54 10.77 -8.03 -3.02
N TYR A 55 10.13 -7.82 -4.17
CA TYR A 55 10.52 -6.75 -5.09
C TYR A 55 10.22 -5.37 -4.54
N LEU A 56 9.25 -5.20 -3.64
CA LEU A 56 9.04 -3.92 -2.96
C LEU A 56 10.25 -3.46 -2.17
N PHE A 57 11.14 -4.36 -1.71
CA PHE A 57 12.41 -3.99 -1.06
C PHE A 57 13.58 -3.90 -2.03
N THR A 58 13.70 -4.88 -2.93
CA THR A 58 14.91 -5.05 -3.76
C THR A 58 14.87 -4.26 -5.06
N SER A 59 13.69 -4.09 -5.66
CA SER A 59 13.53 -3.49 -6.99
C SER A 59 12.07 -3.07 -7.22
N PRO A 60 11.58 -2.02 -6.53
CA PRO A 60 10.16 -1.66 -6.57
C PRO A 60 9.68 -1.26 -7.96
N GLN A 61 10.58 -0.81 -8.85
CA GLN A 61 10.29 -0.54 -10.25
C GLN A 61 9.77 -1.78 -11.00
N LYS A 62 10.23 -2.99 -10.63
CA LYS A 62 9.76 -4.24 -11.23
C LYS A 62 8.29 -4.52 -10.90
N VAL A 63 7.85 -4.16 -9.68
CA VAL A 63 6.45 -4.30 -9.27
C VAL A 63 5.54 -3.48 -10.18
N TYR A 64 5.90 -2.22 -10.41
CA TYR A 64 5.09 -1.33 -11.23
C TYR A 64 5.11 -1.65 -12.73
N ARG A 65 6.17 -2.30 -13.22
CA ARG A 65 6.15 -2.89 -14.57
C ARG A 65 5.05 -3.95 -14.74
N ASN A 66 4.76 -4.74 -13.70
CA ASN A 66 3.67 -5.72 -13.73
C ASN A 66 2.28 -5.07 -13.85
N PHE A 67 2.11 -3.87 -13.32
CA PHE A 67 0.86 -3.11 -13.48
C PHE A 67 0.63 -2.72 -14.95
N HIS A 68 1.67 -2.34 -15.68
CA HIS A 68 1.58 -2.08 -17.13
C HIS A 68 1.16 -3.33 -17.92
N TYR A 69 1.75 -4.49 -17.61
CA TYR A 69 1.36 -5.75 -18.27
C TYR A 69 -0.11 -6.10 -18.01
N ARG A 70 -0.62 -5.84 -16.80
CA ARG A 70 -2.05 -6.04 -16.49
C ARG A 70 -2.96 -5.07 -17.23
N LYS A 71 -2.54 -3.81 -17.37
CA LYS A 71 -3.31 -2.85 -18.17
C LYS A 71 -3.42 -3.32 -19.62
N GLN A 72 -2.37 -3.89 -20.22
CA GLN A 72 -2.43 -4.41 -21.58
C GLN A 72 -3.29 -5.67 -21.74
N THR A 73 -3.35 -6.53 -20.72
CA THR A 73 -4.03 -7.84 -20.81
C THR A 73 -5.46 -7.86 -20.28
N LYS A 74 -5.79 -6.99 -19.31
CA LYS A 74 -7.07 -6.97 -18.60
C LYS A 74 -7.72 -5.58 -18.56
N ASP A 75 -7.09 -4.59 -19.21
CA ASP A 75 -7.53 -3.20 -19.26
C ASP A 75 -7.81 -2.54 -17.89
N GLN A 76 -7.14 -3.00 -16.83
CA GLN A 76 -7.31 -2.49 -15.47
C GLN A 76 -5.96 -2.35 -14.75
N TRP A 77 -5.87 -1.34 -13.90
CA TRP A 77 -4.69 -1.07 -13.08
C TRP A 77 -4.77 -1.74 -11.71
N ALA A 78 -5.94 -1.71 -11.07
CA ALA A 78 -6.14 -2.29 -9.74
C ALA A 78 -5.92 -3.81 -9.72
N ARG A 79 -5.52 -4.33 -8.55
CA ARG A 79 -5.41 -5.76 -8.29
C ARG A 79 -6.78 -6.41 -8.23
N ASP A 80 -6.82 -7.58 -8.81
CA ASP A 80 -8.00 -8.44 -8.90
C ASP A 80 -7.87 -9.69 -8.00
N ASP A 81 -6.67 -9.92 -7.47
CA ASP A 81 -6.29 -11.01 -6.59
C ASP A 81 -6.12 -10.50 -5.15
N PRO A 82 -6.68 -11.21 -4.14
CA PRO A 82 -6.55 -10.83 -2.74
C PRO A 82 -5.27 -11.36 -2.07
N ALA A 83 -4.41 -12.08 -2.81
CA ALA A 83 -3.25 -12.80 -2.25
C ALA A 83 -2.30 -11.87 -1.49
N PHE A 84 -2.01 -10.69 -2.04
CA PHE A 84 -1.16 -9.69 -1.39
C PHE A 84 -1.73 -9.23 -0.03
N LEU A 85 -3.03 -8.95 0.04
CA LEU A 85 -3.69 -8.53 1.28
C LEU A 85 -3.66 -9.66 2.31
N VAL A 86 -3.89 -10.91 1.89
CA VAL A 86 -3.80 -12.08 2.79
C VAL A 86 -2.41 -12.23 3.39
N ILE A 87 -1.35 -12.14 2.58
CA ILE A 87 0.02 -12.22 3.10
C ILE A 87 0.32 -11.02 4.00
N LEU A 88 -0.11 -9.80 3.61
CA LEU A 88 0.03 -8.61 4.46
C LEU A 88 -0.65 -8.76 5.82
N SER A 89 -1.84 -9.36 5.88
CA SER A 89 -2.54 -9.68 7.13
C SER A 89 -1.74 -10.64 8.01
N ILE A 90 -1.06 -11.63 7.43
CA ILE A 90 -0.16 -12.53 8.18
C ILE A 90 0.99 -11.73 8.80
N TRP A 91 1.61 -10.81 8.04
CA TRP A 91 2.67 -9.93 8.57
C TRP A 91 2.17 -9.02 9.69
N LEU A 92 0.95 -8.47 9.58
CA LEU A 92 0.30 -7.69 10.63
C LEU A 92 0.07 -8.53 11.91
N CYS A 93 -0.37 -9.78 11.77
CA CYS A 93 -0.51 -10.70 12.91
C CYS A 93 0.84 -10.92 13.63
N VAL A 94 1.87 -11.32 12.87
CA VAL A 94 3.20 -11.61 13.42
C VAL A 94 3.79 -10.37 14.10
N SER A 95 3.66 -9.21 13.46
CA SER A 95 4.06 -7.93 14.02
C SER A 95 3.38 -7.63 15.35
N THR A 96 2.05 -7.83 15.42
CA THR A 96 1.28 -7.55 16.64
C THR A 96 1.72 -8.45 17.79
N ILE A 97 1.98 -9.72 17.52
CA ILE A 97 2.53 -10.66 18.50
C ILE A 97 3.89 -10.16 19.00
N GLY A 98 4.76 -9.70 18.09
CA GLY A 98 6.05 -9.12 18.45
C GLY A 98 5.92 -7.93 19.41
N PHE A 99 5.03 -6.98 19.11
CA PHE A 99 4.75 -5.85 20.00
C PHE A 99 4.14 -6.27 21.34
N ALA A 100 3.24 -7.27 21.34
CA ALA A 100 2.66 -7.78 22.57
C ALA A 100 3.72 -8.37 23.50
N ILE A 101 4.67 -9.14 22.96
CA ILE A 101 5.79 -9.70 23.72
C ILE A 101 6.70 -8.58 24.25
N VAL A 102 7.11 -7.64 23.39
CA VAL A 102 8.06 -6.57 23.78
C VAL A 102 7.46 -5.60 24.79
N LEU A 103 6.16 -5.31 24.71
CA LEU A 103 5.50 -4.38 25.62
C LEU A 103 4.89 -5.06 26.86
N GLY A 104 4.97 -6.40 26.94
CA GLY A 104 4.45 -7.20 28.06
C GLY A 104 2.92 -7.22 28.14
N MET A 105 2.24 -7.24 26.99
CA MET A 105 0.79 -7.14 26.91
C MET A 105 0.09 -8.49 27.13
N GLY A 106 -1.08 -8.46 27.77
CA GLY A 106 -1.95 -9.63 27.95
C GLY A 106 -2.67 -10.07 26.66
N PHE A 107 -3.40 -11.19 26.70
CA PHE A 107 -4.10 -11.70 25.50
C PHE A 107 -5.21 -10.76 24.98
N VAL A 108 -6.02 -10.20 25.89
CA VAL A 108 -7.09 -9.26 25.53
C VAL A 108 -6.51 -7.98 24.92
N GLU A 109 -5.40 -7.52 25.49
CA GLU A 109 -4.65 -6.36 25.05
C GLU A 109 -4.08 -6.56 23.63
N MET A 110 -3.43 -7.71 23.41
CA MET A 110 -2.94 -8.13 22.09
C MET A 110 -4.08 -8.17 21.06
N LEU A 111 -5.26 -8.70 21.42
CA LEU A 111 -6.41 -8.74 20.52
C LEU A 111 -6.92 -7.34 20.17
N LYS A 112 -7.04 -6.43 21.15
CA LYS A 112 -7.40 -5.02 20.89
C LYS A 112 -6.40 -4.36 19.95
N LEU A 113 -5.09 -4.56 20.18
CA LEU A 113 -4.04 -4.01 19.34
C LEU A 113 -4.12 -4.57 17.91
N PHE A 114 -4.33 -5.88 17.77
CA PHE A 114 -4.46 -6.53 16.47
C PHE A 114 -5.60 -5.93 15.65
N LEU A 115 -6.78 -5.82 16.26
CA LEU A 115 -7.96 -5.23 15.61
C LEU A 115 -7.70 -3.77 15.23
N TRP A 116 -7.05 -3.00 16.10
CA TRP A 116 -6.70 -1.60 15.81
C TRP A 116 -5.74 -1.50 14.62
N VAL A 117 -4.63 -2.23 14.65
CA VAL A 117 -3.59 -2.20 13.61
C VAL A 117 -4.14 -2.64 12.25
N VAL A 118 -5.02 -3.64 12.21
CA VAL A 118 -5.64 -4.09 10.96
C VAL A 118 -6.70 -3.10 10.48
N PHE A 119 -7.71 -2.80 11.29
CA PHE A 119 -8.88 -2.06 10.81
C PHE A 119 -8.67 -0.56 10.76
N ILE A 120 -7.94 0.01 11.72
CA ILE A 120 -7.72 1.45 11.80
C ILE A 120 -6.45 1.82 11.05
N ASP A 121 -5.30 1.25 11.42
CA ASP A 121 -4.01 1.71 10.87
C ASP A 121 -3.79 1.24 9.43
N CYS A 122 -4.09 -0.02 9.11
CA CYS A 122 -3.93 -0.52 7.73
C CYS A 122 -5.12 -0.14 6.83
N ILE A 123 -6.35 -0.48 7.23
CA ILE A 123 -7.53 -0.25 6.36
C ILE A 123 -8.02 1.19 6.46
N GLY A 124 -8.31 1.71 7.66
CA GLY A 124 -8.90 3.04 7.85
C GLY A 124 -8.04 4.17 7.29
N VAL A 125 -6.79 4.27 7.73
CA VAL A 125 -5.82 5.24 7.21
C VAL A 125 -5.55 4.98 5.72
N GLY A 126 -5.51 3.71 5.29
CA GLY A 126 -5.35 3.36 3.89
C GLY A 126 -6.46 3.90 2.99
N LEU A 127 -7.72 3.74 3.38
CA LEU A 127 -8.87 4.29 2.65
C LEU A 127 -8.80 5.82 2.57
N LEU A 128 -8.41 6.48 3.67
CA LEU A 128 -8.26 7.93 3.71
C LEU A 128 -7.17 8.41 2.73
N ILE A 129 -5.94 7.87 2.86
CA ILE A 129 -4.81 8.26 2.01
C ILE A 129 -5.11 7.97 0.54
N SER A 130 -5.69 6.81 0.25
CA SER A 130 -6.01 6.42 -1.13
C SER A 130 -7.06 7.33 -1.75
N THR A 131 -8.07 7.75 -0.98
CA THR A 131 -9.08 8.70 -1.45
C THR A 131 -8.49 10.09 -1.69
N LEU A 132 -7.63 10.57 -0.78
CA LEU A 132 -6.94 11.85 -0.96
C LEU A 132 -6.04 11.83 -2.19
N MET A 133 -5.22 10.79 -2.35
CA MET A 133 -4.32 10.66 -3.50
C MET A 133 -5.08 10.46 -4.81
N TRP A 134 -6.18 9.72 -4.80
CA TRP A 134 -7.07 9.58 -5.96
C TRP A 134 -7.65 10.92 -6.40
N VAL A 135 -8.12 11.75 -5.46
CA VAL A 135 -8.60 13.11 -5.76
C VAL A 135 -7.48 13.98 -6.30
N VAL A 136 -6.31 13.98 -5.64
CA VAL A 136 -5.16 14.78 -6.06
C VAL A 136 -4.69 14.39 -7.46
N ALA A 137 -4.57 13.10 -7.74
CA ALA A 137 -4.08 12.61 -9.03
C ALA A 137 -5.04 12.97 -10.17
N ASN A 138 -6.34 12.73 -10.00
CA ASN A 138 -7.32 13.04 -11.03
C ASN A 138 -7.54 14.54 -11.23
N LYS A 139 -7.46 15.35 -10.16
CA LYS A 139 -7.71 16.79 -10.24
C LYS A 139 -6.50 17.60 -10.71
N TYR A 140 -5.29 17.23 -10.28
CA TYR A 140 -4.09 18.08 -10.46
C TYR A 140 -3.00 17.44 -11.31
N LEU A 141 -2.89 16.11 -11.36
CA LEU A 141 -1.78 15.42 -12.05
C LEU A 141 -2.14 14.93 -13.46
N MET A 142 -3.39 15.07 -13.91
CA MET A 142 -3.81 14.58 -15.23
C MET A 142 -3.19 15.40 -16.37
N LYS A 143 -2.62 14.72 -17.39
CA LYS A 143 -2.07 15.38 -18.61
C LYS A 143 -3.17 16.06 -19.41
N HIS A 144 -4.16 15.26 -19.83
CA HIS A 144 -5.32 15.67 -20.59
C HIS A 144 -6.56 15.17 -19.85
N PRO A 145 -7.34 16.06 -19.22
CA PRO A 145 -8.61 15.68 -18.62
C PRO A 145 -9.57 15.23 -19.73
N SER A 146 -9.64 13.93 -20.00
CA SER A 146 -10.62 13.31 -20.89
C SER A 146 -11.45 12.31 -20.11
N ARG A 147 -12.68 12.03 -20.58
CA ARG A 147 -13.58 11.07 -19.94
C ARG A 147 -13.12 9.60 -20.05
N GLU A 148 -12.06 9.34 -20.82
CA GLU A 148 -11.62 7.99 -21.16
C GLU A 148 -10.56 7.43 -20.20
N TYR A 149 -9.82 8.30 -19.50
CA TYR A 149 -8.72 7.89 -18.62
C TYR A 149 -8.82 8.58 -17.27
N ASP A 150 -9.11 7.80 -16.24
CA ASP A 150 -9.04 8.19 -14.84
C ASP A 150 -8.12 7.26 -14.04
N VAL A 151 -7.60 7.77 -12.92
CA VAL A 151 -6.92 6.90 -11.94
C VAL A 151 -7.99 6.08 -11.24
N GLU A 152 -7.91 4.76 -11.33
CA GLU A 152 -8.80 3.86 -10.61
C GLU A 152 -8.60 4.02 -9.09
N TRP A 153 -9.68 4.18 -8.31
CA TRP A 153 -9.57 4.26 -6.84
C TRP A 153 -8.91 3.00 -6.23
N GLY A 154 -9.21 1.81 -6.78
CA GLY A 154 -8.57 0.56 -6.36
C GLY A 154 -7.06 0.54 -6.61
N TYR A 155 -6.59 1.22 -7.66
CA TYR A 155 -5.16 1.38 -7.91
C TYR A 155 -4.52 2.31 -6.88
N ALA A 156 -5.17 3.41 -6.51
CA ALA A 156 -4.68 4.29 -5.43
C ALA A 156 -4.54 3.53 -4.10
N PHE A 157 -5.49 2.64 -3.80
CA PHE A 157 -5.42 1.75 -2.65
C PHE A 157 -4.29 0.71 -2.75
N ASP A 158 -4.06 0.13 -3.92
CA ASP A 158 -2.90 -0.76 -4.14
C ASP A 158 -1.55 -0.06 -3.94
N VAL A 159 -1.44 1.20 -4.38
CA VAL A 159 -0.23 2.01 -4.17
C VAL A 159 -0.03 2.27 -2.67
N HIS A 160 -1.10 2.58 -1.92
CA HIS A 160 -1.02 2.70 -0.46
C HIS A 160 -0.53 1.39 0.18
N LEU A 161 -1.13 0.25 -0.17
CA LEU A 161 -0.74 -1.06 0.38
C LEU A 161 0.71 -1.42 0.04
N ASN A 162 1.18 -1.08 -1.17
CA ASN A 162 2.57 -1.28 -1.59
C ASN A 162 3.55 -0.44 -0.80
N ALA A 163 3.20 0.81 -0.49
CA ALA A 163 4.03 1.70 0.30
C ALA A 163 4.00 1.34 1.79
N PHE A 164 2.84 0.89 2.28
CA PHE A 164 2.61 0.49 3.67
C PHE A 164 3.41 -0.75 4.06
N TYR A 165 3.52 -1.76 3.19
CA TYR A 165 4.19 -3.00 3.53
C TYR A 165 5.68 -2.82 3.91
N PRO A 166 6.53 -2.12 3.13
CA PRO A 166 7.90 -1.83 3.54
C PRO A 166 7.97 -1.00 4.83
N LEU A 167 7.09 -0.02 4.99
CA LEU A 167 7.01 0.79 6.22
C LEU A 167 6.71 -0.11 7.43
N LEU A 168 5.76 -1.04 7.32
CA LEU A 168 5.44 -2.02 8.35
C LEU A 168 6.64 -2.90 8.68
N VAL A 169 7.35 -3.41 7.68
CA VAL A 169 8.52 -4.27 7.94
C VAL A 169 9.64 -3.48 8.64
N ILE A 170 9.90 -2.24 8.22
CA ILE A 170 10.92 -1.39 8.84
C ILE A 170 10.54 -1.04 10.29
N LEU A 171 9.31 -0.57 10.53
CA LEU A 171 8.90 -0.07 11.85
C LEU A 171 8.43 -1.16 12.82
N HIS A 172 7.90 -2.28 12.32
CA HIS A 172 7.33 -3.31 13.19
C HIS A 172 8.17 -4.57 13.29
N PHE A 173 9.12 -4.80 12.37
CA PHE A 173 10.06 -5.93 12.46
C PHE A 173 11.46 -5.43 12.79
N PHE A 174 12.07 -4.62 11.92
CA PHE A 174 13.45 -4.16 12.13
C PHE A 174 13.58 -3.31 13.39
N GLN A 175 12.72 -2.31 13.57
CA GLN A 175 12.75 -1.44 14.74
C GLN A 175 12.50 -2.20 16.06
N LEU A 176 11.67 -3.25 16.02
CA LEU A 176 11.30 -4.01 17.22
C LEU A 176 12.51 -4.66 17.91
N PHE A 177 13.51 -5.12 17.14
CA PHE A 177 14.77 -5.63 17.70
C PHE A 177 15.55 -4.56 18.47
N PHE A 178 15.49 -3.31 18.02
CA PHE A 178 16.16 -2.17 18.67
C PHE A 178 15.38 -1.66 19.89
N ILE A 179 14.06 -1.82 19.92
CA ILE A 179 13.23 -1.39 21.06
C ILE A 179 13.66 -2.11 22.34
N ASN A 180 13.89 -3.43 22.30
CA ASN A 180 14.24 -4.18 23.51
C ASN A 180 15.69 -3.90 23.97
N HIS A 181 16.65 -3.82 23.04
CA HIS A 181 18.08 -3.75 23.40
C HIS A 181 18.64 -2.33 23.56
N ILE A 182 18.13 -1.35 22.81
CA ILE A 182 18.65 0.04 22.79
C ILE A 182 17.75 0.97 23.60
N PHE A 183 16.43 0.78 23.54
CA PHE A 183 15.48 1.73 24.11
C PHE A 183 15.34 1.62 25.63
N PHE A 184 15.18 0.40 26.15
CA PHE A 184 15.03 0.21 27.59
C PHE A 184 16.30 0.49 28.39
N ILE A 185 17.47 0.45 27.76
CA ILE A 185 18.77 0.68 28.44
C ILE A 185 19.21 2.15 28.35
N ASN A 186 18.83 2.90 27.31
CA ASN A 186 19.38 4.24 27.02
C ASN A 186 18.35 5.27 26.51
N SER A 187 17.05 5.15 26.82
CA SER A 187 16.00 6.07 26.29
C SER A 187 16.20 7.57 26.58
N GLU A 188 17.11 7.92 27.49
CA GLU A 188 17.50 9.29 27.85
C GLU A 188 18.72 9.81 27.05
N TRP A 189 19.35 8.97 26.22
CA TRP A 189 20.56 9.31 25.47
C TRP A 189 20.26 9.65 24.01
N PHE A 190 20.95 10.68 23.49
CA PHE A 190 20.85 11.17 22.11
C PHE A 190 20.90 10.03 21.06
N LEU A 191 21.69 8.99 21.29
CA LEU A 191 21.83 7.85 20.37
C LEU A 191 20.52 7.09 20.14
N GLY A 192 19.71 6.88 21.19
CA GLY A 192 18.42 6.19 21.06
C GLY A 192 17.40 7.02 20.27
N CYS A 193 17.44 8.35 20.44
CA CYS A 193 16.67 9.30 19.64
C CYS A 193 17.13 9.29 18.17
N PHE A 194 18.44 9.38 17.94
CA PHE A 194 19.04 9.36 16.61
C PHE A 194 18.71 8.09 15.82
N VAL A 195 18.97 6.92 16.38
CA VAL A 195 18.71 5.63 15.72
C VAL A 195 17.22 5.45 15.48
N GLY A 196 16.36 5.68 16.48
CA GLY A 196 14.92 5.54 16.35
C GLY A 196 14.34 6.47 15.28
N ASN A 197 14.68 7.75 15.32
CA ASN A 197 14.19 8.72 14.35
C ASN A 197 14.75 8.49 12.95
N THR A 198 15.98 7.96 12.82
CA THR A 198 16.55 7.58 11.51
C THR A 198 15.76 6.44 10.88
N VAL A 199 15.38 5.43 11.66
CA VAL A 199 14.53 4.32 11.18
C VAL A 199 13.15 4.85 10.72
N TRP A 200 12.56 5.80 11.45
CA TRP A 200 11.33 6.48 11.05
C TRP A 200 11.48 7.31 9.77
N LEU A 201 12.58 8.06 9.64
CA LEU A 201 12.90 8.83 8.43
C LEU A 201 13.00 7.90 7.21
N ILE A 202 13.70 6.77 7.35
CA ILE A 202 13.84 5.78 6.28
C ILE A 202 12.48 5.17 5.94
N ALA A 203 11.68 4.77 6.93
CA ALA A 203 10.38 4.14 6.70
C ALA A 203 9.38 5.07 5.97
N ILE A 204 9.22 6.31 6.46
CA ILE A 204 8.32 7.29 5.84
C ILE A 204 8.87 7.75 4.49
N GLY A 205 10.20 7.92 4.37
CA GLY A 205 10.84 8.24 3.09
C GLY A 205 10.58 7.15 2.05
N TYR A 206 10.69 5.88 2.43
CA TYR A 206 10.39 4.76 1.55
C TYR A 206 8.91 4.74 1.15
N TYR A 207 8.01 5.01 2.09
CA TYR A 207 6.58 5.14 1.81
C TYR A 207 6.30 6.21 0.74
N ILE A 208 6.90 7.40 0.88
CA ILE A 208 6.77 8.50 -0.10
C ILE A 208 7.33 8.08 -1.46
N TYR A 209 8.51 7.45 -1.49
CA TYR A 209 9.15 7.00 -2.71
C TYR A 209 8.32 5.94 -3.47
N ILE A 210 7.81 4.92 -2.77
CA ILE A 210 6.97 3.89 -3.39
C ILE A 210 5.64 4.48 -3.88
N THR A 211 5.08 5.44 -3.15
CA THR A 211 3.88 6.17 -3.58
C THR A 211 4.15 6.93 -4.87
N PHE A 212 5.23 7.73 -4.92
CA PHE A 212 5.66 8.43 -6.13
C PHE A 212 5.83 7.45 -7.30
N LEU A 213 6.53 6.34 -7.09
CA LEU A 213 6.80 5.37 -8.14
C LEU A 213 5.53 4.73 -8.71
N GLY A 214 4.52 4.52 -7.86
CA GLY A 214 3.20 4.07 -8.30
C GLY A 214 2.57 5.06 -9.27
N TYR A 215 2.31 6.28 -8.83
CA TYR A 215 1.69 7.28 -9.71
C TYR A 215 2.55 7.62 -10.94
N ASN A 216 3.88 7.54 -10.84
CA ASN A 216 4.78 7.75 -11.98
C ASN A 216 4.68 6.63 -13.04
N ALA A 217 4.18 5.45 -12.69
CA ALA A 217 3.92 4.38 -13.65
C ALA A 217 2.72 4.69 -14.55
N LEU A 218 1.84 5.63 -14.19
CA LEU A 218 0.68 5.96 -15.01
C LEU A 218 1.08 6.94 -16.13
N PRO A 219 1.02 6.53 -17.42
CA PRO A 219 1.55 7.35 -18.52
C PRO A 219 0.74 8.64 -18.76
N PHE A 220 -0.51 8.67 -18.31
CA PHE A 220 -1.42 9.80 -18.44
C PHE A 220 -1.30 10.84 -17.31
N LEU A 221 -0.47 10.58 -16.30
CA LEU A 221 -0.13 11.58 -15.28
C LEU A 221 1.10 12.40 -15.68
N LYS A 222 1.11 13.68 -15.32
CA LYS A 222 2.23 14.63 -15.43
C LYS A 222 2.65 15.13 -14.06
N ASN A 223 3.87 15.65 -13.97
CA ASN A 223 4.40 16.32 -12.78
C ASN A 223 4.25 15.48 -11.49
N THR A 224 4.36 14.15 -11.62
CA THR A 224 4.30 13.20 -10.50
C THR A 224 5.40 13.46 -9.46
N ALA A 225 6.49 14.13 -9.85
CA ALA A 225 7.57 14.57 -8.96
C ALA A 225 7.08 15.43 -7.77
N ILE A 226 5.92 16.09 -7.87
CA ILE A 226 5.30 16.82 -6.75
C ILE A 226 5.02 15.89 -5.55
N LEU A 227 4.77 14.60 -5.81
CA LEU A 227 4.55 13.61 -4.75
C LEU A 227 5.81 13.35 -3.90
N LEU A 228 6.99 13.79 -4.34
CA LEU A 228 8.22 13.73 -3.55
C LEU A 228 8.39 14.96 -2.64
N TYR A 229 7.62 16.03 -2.80
CA TYR A 229 7.76 17.24 -1.96
C TYR A 229 7.63 16.99 -0.45
N PRO A 230 6.80 16.03 0.03
CA PRO A 230 6.78 15.67 1.46
C PRO A 230 8.11 15.19 2.05
N PHE A 231 9.12 14.86 1.24
CA PHE A 231 10.48 14.58 1.76
C PHE A 231 11.10 15.77 2.48
N ALA A 232 10.93 16.99 1.96
CA ALA A 232 11.53 18.18 2.57
C ALA A 232 11.01 18.46 3.99
N PRO A 233 9.68 18.53 4.25
CA PRO A 233 9.18 18.67 5.61
C PRO A 233 9.49 17.45 6.49
N LEU A 234 9.62 16.24 5.91
CA LEU A 234 10.04 15.05 6.66
C LEU A 234 11.48 15.19 7.20
N VAL A 235 12.42 15.65 6.37
CA VAL A 235 13.81 15.91 6.80
C VAL A 235 13.86 17.03 7.83
N LEU A 236 13.08 18.10 7.64
CA LEU A 236 12.97 19.16 8.62
C LEU A 236 12.44 18.65 9.97
N LEU A 237 11.37 17.85 9.95
CA LEU A 237 10.78 17.24 11.15
C LEU A 237 11.79 16.33 11.87
N TYR A 238 12.59 15.57 11.11
CA TYR A 238 13.66 14.74 11.67
C TYR A 238 14.74 15.58 12.37
N LEU A 239 15.22 16.68 11.76
CA LEU A 239 16.22 17.55 12.39
C LEU A 239 15.67 18.23 13.65
N LEU A 240 14.42 18.70 13.61
CA LEU A 240 13.74 19.27 14.77
C LEU A 240 13.55 18.24 15.88
N SER A 241 13.18 17.00 15.54
CA SER A 241 12.97 15.95 16.54
C SER A 241 14.27 15.57 17.24
N LEU A 242 15.42 15.61 16.56
CA LEU A 242 16.73 15.43 17.19
C LEU A 242 17.09 16.60 18.12
N GLY A 243 16.88 17.84 17.68
CA GLY A 243 17.18 19.03 18.47
C GLY A 243 16.33 19.15 19.74
N LEU A 244 15.07 18.72 19.67
CA LEU A 244 14.12 18.74 20.80
C LEU A 244 14.13 17.45 21.64
N GLY A 245 14.91 16.44 21.25
CA GLY A 245 14.93 15.14 21.93
C GLY A 245 13.65 14.31 21.77
N TRP A 246 12.81 14.60 20.77
CA TRP A 246 11.59 13.87 20.51
C TRP A 246 11.87 12.51 19.86
N ASN A 247 11.48 11.44 20.54
CA ASN A 247 11.68 10.09 20.06
C ASN A 247 10.38 9.46 19.56
N PHE A 248 10.23 9.34 18.24
CA PHE A 248 9.01 8.80 17.63
C PHE A 248 8.72 7.36 18.02
N THR A 249 9.76 6.56 18.28
CA THR A 249 9.63 5.18 18.75
C THR A 249 8.97 5.12 20.13
N LYS A 250 9.40 6.00 21.06
CA LYS A 250 8.79 6.13 22.40
C LYS A 250 7.33 6.50 22.28
N GLY A 251 7.04 7.47 21.40
CA GLY A 251 5.68 7.93 21.13
C GLY A 251 4.78 6.80 20.64
N LEU A 252 5.26 5.97 19.70
CA LEU A 252 4.52 4.82 19.20
C LEU A 252 4.25 3.77 20.29
N CYS A 253 5.28 3.39 21.06
CA CYS A 253 5.11 2.42 22.15
C CYS A 253 4.14 2.92 23.22
N TRP A 254 4.23 4.21 23.57
CA TRP A 254 3.31 4.85 24.51
C TRP A 254 1.88 4.88 23.97
N PHE A 255 1.71 5.24 22.69
CA PHE A 255 0.40 5.23 22.03
C PHE A 255 -0.23 3.84 22.04
N TYR A 256 0.51 2.79 21.69
CA TYR A 256 0.00 1.42 21.71
C TYR A 256 -0.37 0.96 23.13
N LYS A 257 0.45 1.26 24.15
CA LYS A 257 0.09 0.94 25.54
C LYS A 257 -1.20 1.66 25.98
N PHE A 258 -1.29 2.96 25.73
CA PHE A 258 -2.44 3.78 26.11
C PHE A 258 -3.74 3.33 25.45
N ARG A 259 -3.70 2.87 24.20
CA ARG A 259 -4.91 2.43 23.48
C ARG A 259 -5.48 1.11 23.96
N VAL A 260 -4.63 0.30 24.55
CA VAL A 260 -4.90 -1.11 24.78
C VAL A 260 -5.26 -1.40 26.25
N GLN A 261 -4.72 -0.59 27.17
CA GLN A 261 -5.17 -0.46 28.57
C GLN A 261 -6.65 -0.07 28.63
#